data_AF-A0A183HM00-F1
#
_entry.id   AF-A0A183HM00-F1
#
_cell.length_a   1.000
_cell.length_b   1.000
_cell.length_c   1.000
_cell.angle_alpha   90.00
_cell.angle_beta   90.00
_cell.angle_gamma   90.00
#
_symmetry.space_group_name_H-M   'P 1'
#
loop_
_entity.id
_entity.type
_entity.pdbx_description
1 polymer ?
#
loop_
_entity_poly.entity_id
_entity_poly.type
_entity_poly.pdbx_seq_one_letter_code
_entity_poly.pdbx_strand_id
1 'polypeptide(L)'
;MVLDIHRILETSLFDLEQIVTVQYLSRHADISIDDAKDELAEFLMQNKNRTELHAVYVLSGKLKVPDFGSDNTSDTAITPKYRTQLVRDCDLEETRRAYGEVVTCEIYCLHTKPIKSLCLIYSVDSLEDAEYERSDSKRSWLSYPETEIKTKEMLAHYSAIPVPETQKVSSLLILANV
;
A
#
# COMPACT_ATOMS: atom_id res chain seq x y z
N MET A 1 -22.15 0.42 -8.95
CA MET A 1 -20.76 0.93 -8.91
C MET A 1 -20.59 1.95 -7.78
N VAL A 2 -20.96 3.24 -7.88
CA VAL A 2 -20.78 4.19 -6.74
C VAL A 2 -21.53 3.75 -5.46
N LEU A 3 -22.75 3.21 -5.61
CA LEU A 3 -23.53 2.65 -4.49
C LEU A 3 -22.87 1.43 -3.83
N ASP A 4 -22.02 0.69 -4.55
CA ASP A 4 -21.30 -0.45 -3.99
C ASP A 4 -20.08 0.00 -3.19
N ILE A 5 -19.37 1.04 -3.65
CA ILE A 5 -18.24 1.66 -2.95
C ILE A 5 -18.69 2.25 -1.61
N HIS A 6 -19.75 3.07 -1.62
CA HIS A 6 -20.26 3.69 -0.40
C HIS A 6 -20.71 2.65 0.63
N ARG A 7 -21.33 1.55 0.16
CA ARG A 7 -21.73 0.44 1.03
C ARG A 7 -20.54 -0.30 1.61
N ILE A 8 -19.48 -0.55 0.82
CA ILE A 8 -18.23 -1.13 1.32
C ILE A 8 -17.65 -0.24 2.42
N LEU A 9 -17.57 1.08 2.19
CA LEU A 9 -17.06 2.03 3.16
C LEU A 9 -17.90 2.06 4.44
N GLU A 10 -19.23 2.15 4.33
CA GLU A 10 -20.12 2.16 5.49
C GLU A 10 -20.00 0.87 6.30
N THR A 11 -20.08 -0.29 5.65
CA THR A 11 -19.98 -1.58 6.35
C THR A 11 -18.60 -1.77 6.97
N SER A 12 -17.51 -1.48 6.26
CA SER A 12 -16.17 -1.67 6.81
C SER A 12 -15.84 -0.68 7.93
N LEU A 13 -16.19 0.61 7.80
CA LEU A 13 -15.83 1.64 8.77
C LEU A 13 -16.77 1.67 10.00
N PHE A 14 -18.07 1.43 9.80
CA PHE A 14 -19.07 1.60 10.87
C PHE A 14 -19.59 0.27 11.42
N ASP A 15 -19.88 -0.72 10.57
CA ASP A 15 -20.40 -2.01 11.06
C ASP A 15 -19.28 -2.91 11.61
N LEU A 16 -18.15 -2.98 10.88
CA LEU A 16 -17.00 -3.81 11.23
C LEU A 16 -15.91 -3.06 12.02
N GLU A 17 -15.99 -1.72 12.04
CA GLU A 17 -15.03 -0.83 12.72
C GLU A 17 -13.57 -1.09 12.30
N GLN A 18 -13.38 -1.44 11.02
CA GLN A 18 -12.08 -1.73 10.42
C GLN A 18 -11.43 -0.45 9.89
N ILE A 19 -10.10 -0.48 9.80
CA ILE A 19 -9.34 0.55 9.10
C ILE A 19 -9.46 0.25 7.60
N VAL A 20 -9.84 1.26 6.81
CA VAL A 20 -9.95 1.13 5.37
C VAL A 20 -8.81 1.91 4.72
N THR A 21 -7.84 1.19 4.15
CA THR A 21 -6.75 1.78 3.37
C THR A 21 -7.17 2.00 1.91
N VAL A 22 -6.43 2.86 1.20
CA VAL A 22 -6.59 3.02 -0.26
C VAL A 22 -6.47 1.67 -0.96
N GLN A 23 -5.53 0.83 -0.52
CA GLN A 23 -5.28 -0.49 -1.09
C GLN A 23 -6.44 -1.46 -0.82
N TYR A 24 -6.99 -1.46 0.40
CA TYR A 24 -8.20 -2.21 0.72
C TYR A 24 -9.35 -1.80 -0.19
N LEU A 25 -9.64 -0.50 -0.30
CA LEU A 25 -10.78 -0.05 -1.11
C LEU A 25 -10.59 -0.38 -2.59
N SER A 26 -9.39 -0.14 -3.14
CA SER A 26 -9.07 -0.48 -4.53
C SER A 26 -9.31 -1.96 -4.83
N ARG A 27 -8.90 -2.85 -3.91
CA ARG A 27 -9.07 -4.30 -4.02
C ARG A 27 -10.54 -4.72 -3.95
N HIS A 28 -11.27 -4.25 -2.94
CA HIS A 28 -12.65 -4.69 -2.68
C HIS A 28 -13.68 -4.06 -3.61
N ALA A 29 -13.41 -2.86 -4.15
CA ALA A 29 -14.29 -2.18 -5.10
C ALA A 29 -13.89 -2.36 -6.58
N ASP A 30 -12.78 -3.06 -6.85
CA ASP A 30 -12.21 -3.23 -8.20
C ASP A 30 -11.97 -1.90 -8.95
N ILE A 31 -11.41 -0.91 -8.25
CA ILE A 31 -11.08 0.42 -8.79
C ILE A 31 -9.57 0.68 -8.76
N SER A 32 -9.11 1.71 -9.48
CA SER A 32 -7.70 2.10 -9.43
C SER A 32 -7.32 2.68 -8.06
N ILE A 33 -6.02 2.73 -7.76
CA ILE A 33 -5.50 3.34 -6.53
C ILE A 33 -5.85 4.83 -6.47
N ASP A 34 -5.84 5.53 -7.60
CA ASP A 34 -6.17 6.96 -7.65
C ASP A 34 -7.67 7.19 -7.44
N ASP A 35 -8.53 6.40 -8.09
CA ASP A 35 -9.98 6.46 -7.84
C ASP A 35 -10.30 6.16 -6.37
N ALA A 36 -9.62 5.18 -5.76
CA ALA A 36 -9.81 4.86 -4.35
C ALA A 36 -9.42 6.00 -3.41
N LYS A 37 -8.39 6.79 -3.74
CA LYS A 37 -8.03 8.00 -2.96
C LYS A 37 -9.14 9.04 -3.04
N ASP A 38 -9.65 9.29 -4.24
CA ASP A 38 -10.71 10.27 -4.48
C ASP A 38 -11.99 9.89 -3.74
N GLU A 39 -12.38 8.61 -3.80
CA GLU A 39 -13.55 8.07 -3.08
C GLU A 39 -13.40 8.19 -1.56
N LEU A 40 -12.22 7.87 -0.99
CA LEU A 40 -11.97 8.06 0.45
C LEU A 40 -12.03 9.53 0.85
N ALA A 41 -11.48 10.44 0.03
CA ALA A 41 -11.51 11.87 0.29
C ALA A 41 -12.94 12.43 0.23
N GLU A 42 -13.72 12.01 -0.76
CA GLU A 42 -15.13 12.39 -0.89
C GLU A 42 -15.96 11.87 0.29
N PHE A 43 -15.80 10.60 0.66
CA PHE A 43 -16.51 10.01 1.79
C PHE A 43 -16.19 10.72 3.11
N LEU A 44 -14.91 11.08 3.33
CA LEU A 44 -14.50 11.88 4.47
C LEU A 44 -15.19 13.25 4.49
N MET A 45 -15.23 13.94 3.35
CA MET A 45 -15.88 15.25 3.24
C MET A 45 -17.37 15.19 3.54
N GLN A 46 -18.06 14.17 3.04
CA GLN A 46 -19.50 13.98 3.25
C GLN A 46 -19.85 13.67 4.72
N ASN A 47 -18.94 13.02 5.45
CA ASN A 47 -19.18 12.51 6.82
C ASN A 47 -18.47 13.28 7.94
N LYS A 48 -17.62 14.27 7.62
CA LYS A 48 -16.77 15.01 8.57
C LYS A 48 -17.48 15.58 9.81
N ASN A 49 -18.76 15.92 9.69
CA ASN A 49 -19.56 16.52 10.77
C ASN A 49 -20.60 15.55 11.37
N ARG A 50 -20.68 14.33 10.86
CA ARG A 50 -21.75 13.38 11.20
C ARG A 50 -21.27 12.21 12.05
N THR A 51 -19.98 11.88 11.96
CA THR A 51 -19.41 10.67 12.56
C THR A 51 -18.01 10.94 13.12
N GLU A 52 -17.57 10.10 14.06
CA GLU A 52 -16.17 10.02 14.48
C GLU A 52 -15.37 9.30 13.40
N LEU A 53 -15.02 10.05 12.34
CA LEU A 53 -14.26 9.54 11.20
C LEU A 53 -12.93 10.30 11.12
N HIS A 54 -11.84 9.55 11.14
CA HIS A 54 -10.48 10.06 11.17
C HIS A 54 -9.69 9.59 9.95
N ALA A 55 -8.75 10.44 9.52
CA ALA A 55 -7.92 10.16 8.36
C ALA A 55 -6.43 10.10 8.74
N VAL A 56 -5.70 9.25 8.02
CA VAL A 56 -4.24 9.23 7.99
C VAL A 56 -3.80 9.57 6.58
N TYR A 57 -2.75 10.39 6.47
CA TYR A 57 -2.20 10.88 5.22
C TYR A 57 -0.77 10.40 5.01
N VAL A 58 -0.38 10.16 3.76
CA VAL A 58 1.03 10.07 3.35
C VAL A 58 1.54 11.46 3.07
N LEU A 59 2.56 11.88 3.81
CA LEU A 59 3.28 13.13 3.58
C LEU A 59 4.71 12.83 3.13
N SER A 60 5.06 13.31 1.94
CA SER A 60 6.39 13.16 1.34
C SER A 60 6.93 14.51 0.89
N GLY A 61 8.22 14.72 1.07
CA GLY A 61 8.88 15.94 0.58
C GLY A 61 10.25 16.18 1.17
N LYS A 62 10.77 17.37 0.88
CA LYS A 62 12.08 17.85 1.34
C LYS A 62 11.93 18.55 2.69
N LEU A 63 12.72 18.13 3.67
CA LEU A 63 12.73 18.74 5.00
C LEU A 63 13.42 20.10 4.99
N LYS A 64 12.94 21.02 5.83
CA LYS A 64 13.68 22.25 6.15
C LYS A 64 14.96 21.87 6.87
N VAL A 65 16.10 22.26 6.32
CA VAL A 65 17.36 22.21 7.06
C VAL A 65 17.40 23.45 7.94
N PRO A 66 17.57 23.33 9.26
CA PRO A 66 17.83 24.51 10.09
C PRO A 66 19.12 25.16 9.60
N ASP A 67 19.08 26.46 9.31
CA ASP A 67 20.28 27.26 9.15
C ASP A 67 20.99 27.30 10.51
N PHE A 68 21.88 26.34 10.77
CA PHE A 68 22.81 26.46 11.87
C PHE A 68 23.69 27.66 11.53
N GLY A 69 23.57 28.71 12.35
CA GLY A 69 24.32 29.96 12.19
C GLY A 69 25.77 29.64 11.86
N SER A 70 26.20 30.16 10.71
CA SER A 70 27.55 30.05 10.17
C SER A 70 28.56 30.51 11.22
N ASP A 71 29.11 29.55 11.97
CA ASP A 71 30.38 29.74 12.65
C ASP A 71 31.30 28.58 12.25
N ASN A 72 32.07 28.88 11.21
CA ASN A 72 33.39 28.37 10.84
C ASN A 72 33.65 26.85 10.86
N THR A 73 34.24 26.38 9.76
CA THR A 73 34.95 25.10 9.55
C THR A 73 34.11 23.84 9.31
N SER A 74 33.52 23.73 8.13
CA SER A 74 33.76 22.63 7.17
C SER A 74 32.73 22.73 6.05
N ASP A 75 33.20 22.69 4.81
CA ASP A 75 32.45 22.77 3.56
C ASP A 75 31.63 21.48 3.32
N THR A 76 30.81 21.10 4.30
CA THR A 76 29.96 19.93 4.22
C THR A 76 28.70 20.35 3.49
N ALA A 77 28.65 20.12 2.17
CA ALA A 77 27.51 20.41 1.33
C ALA A 77 26.22 19.96 2.04
N ILE A 78 25.32 20.92 2.33
CA ILE A 78 24.05 20.66 2.99
C ILE A 78 23.25 19.72 2.07
N THR A 79 23.29 18.43 2.38
CA THR A 79 22.63 17.42 1.55
C THR A 79 21.13 17.51 1.80
N PRO A 80 20.29 17.69 0.76
CA PRO A 80 18.86 17.77 0.92
C PRO A 80 18.32 16.45 1.49
N LYS A 81 17.59 16.53 2.61
CA LYS A 81 16.95 15.36 3.24
C LYS A 81 15.50 15.25 2.79
N TYR A 82 15.15 14.14 2.17
CA TYR A 82 13.77 13.77 1.84
C TYR A 82 13.21 12.83 2.89
N ARG A 83 11.92 12.99 3.22
CA ARG A 83 11.21 12.13 4.18
C ARG A 83 9.81 11.84 3.69
N THR A 84 9.45 10.56 3.75
CA THR A 84 8.07 10.09 3.59
C THR A 84 7.60 9.51 4.91
N GLN A 85 6.39 9.87 5.35
CA GLN A 85 5.81 9.37 6.60
C GLN A 85 4.28 9.38 6.58
N LEU A 86 3.68 8.54 7.40
CA LEU A 86 2.25 8.58 7.71
C LEU A 86 1.99 9.59 8.82
N VAL A 87 0.96 10.42 8.66
CA VAL A 87 0.59 11.48 9.59
C VAL A 87 -0.91 11.44 9.85
N ARG A 88 -1.32 11.57 11.11
CA ARG A 88 -2.75 11.68 11.47
C ARG A 88 -3.30 13.05 11.07
N ASP A 89 -4.60 13.13 10.83
CA ASP A 89 -5.33 14.36 10.53
C ASP A 89 -5.01 15.52 11.50
N CYS A 90 -4.96 15.25 12.81
CA CYS A 90 -4.71 16.26 13.84
C CYS A 90 -3.30 16.86 13.78
N ASP A 91 -2.32 16.09 13.32
CA ASP A 91 -0.90 16.47 13.30
C ASP A 91 -0.45 16.93 11.90
N LEU A 92 -1.35 16.87 10.90
CA LEU A 92 -0.99 17.05 9.49
C LEU A 92 -0.39 18.43 9.22
N GLU A 93 -1.08 19.49 9.63
CA GLU A 93 -0.64 20.86 9.36
C GLU A 93 0.60 21.26 10.17
N GLU A 94 0.75 20.72 11.38
CA GLU A 94 1.97 20.92 12.18
C GLU A 94 3.16 20.23 11.52
N THR A 95 3.00 18.96 11.15
CA THR A 95 4.05 18.16 10.51
C THR A 95 4.43 18.75 9.14
N ARG A 96 3.46 19.25 8.39
CA ARG A 96 3.66 19.89 7.08
C ARG A 96 4.59 21.10 7.16
N ARG A 97 4.57 21.86 8.26
CA ARG A 97 5.46 23.04 8.43
C ARG A 97 6.94 22.67 8.53
N ALA A 98 7.27 21.41 8.86
CA ALA A 98 8.65 20.93 8.88
C ALA A 98 9.24 20.71 7.46
N TYR A 99 8.39 20.67 6.44
CA TYR A 99 8.80 20.49 5.04
C TYR A 99 9.04 21.84 4.38
N GLY A 100 10.17 21.97 3.68
CA GLY A 100 10.47 23.13 2.84
C GLY A 100 9.73 23.05 1.51
N GLU A 101 9.55 21.82 1.02
CA GLU A 101 8.80 21.51 -0.19
C GLU A 101 8.04 20.20 0.05
N VAL A 102 6.72 20.22 -0.20
CA VAL A 102 5.86 19.04 -0.11
C VAL A 102 5.65 18.49 -1.51
N VAL A 103 6.04 17.23 -1.72
CA VAL A 103 5.90 16.50 -2.99
C VAL A 103 4.58 15.75 -3.02
N THR A 104 4.19 15.13 -1.91
CA THR A 104 2.95 14.34 -1.83
C THR A 104 2.26 14.60 -0.49
N CYS A 105 0.94 14.78 -0.54
CA CYS A 105 0.08 14.91 0.64
C CYS A 105 -1.28 14.31 0.28
N GLU A 106 -1.41 13.00 0.44
CA GLU A 106 -2.57 12.23 -0.03
C GLU A 106 -3.17 11.42 1.10
N ILE A 107 -4.49 11.16 1.03
CA ILE A 107 -5.16 10.30 2.00
C ILE A 107 -4.64 8.87 1.85
N TYR A 108 -4.36 8.22 2.98
CA TYR A 108 -3.87 6.85 3.03
C TYR A 108 -4.94 5.87 3.53
N CYS A 109 -5.64 6.25 4.60
CA CYS A 109 -6.70 5.42 5.15
C CYS A 109 -7.70 6.24 5.96
N LEU A 110 -8.86 5.64 6.17
CA LEU A 110 -9.91 6.07 7.09
C LEU A 110 -10.08 5.09 8.23
N HIS A 111 -10.44 5.59 9.41
CA HIS A 111 -10.77 4.78 10.56
C HIS A 111 -11.74 5.50 11.50
N THR A 112 -12.54 4.74 12.24
CA THR A 112 -13.47 5.27 13.23
C THR A 112 -12.92 5.15 14.65
N LYS A 113 -12.20 4.07 14.96
CA LYS A 113 -11.56 3.87 16.26
C LYS A 113 -10.18 4.51 16.35
N PRO A 114 -9.77 5.02 17.54
CA PRO A 114 -8.45 5.58 17.72
C PRO A 114 -7.35 4.52 17.53
N ILE A 115 -6.46 4.77 16.57
CA ILE A 115 -5.32 3.89 16.27
C ILE A 115 -4.16 4.24 17.21
N LYS A 116 -3.84 3.33 18.15
CA LYS A 116 -2.71 3.50 19.08
C LYS A 116 -1.37 3.62 18.35
N SER A 117 -1.15 2.80 17.32
CA SER A 117 0.08 2.79 16.52
C SER A 117 -0.25 2.66 15.04
N LEU A 118 0.31 3.55 14.20
CA LEU A 118 0.15 3.49 12.75
C LEU A 118 0.75 2.22 12.14
N CYS A 119 1.61 1.49 12.87
CA CYS A 119 2.10 0.17 12.45
C CYS A 119 0.98 -0.85 12.27
N LEU A 120 -0.17 -0.67 12.92
CA LEU A 120 -1.33 -1.57 12.75
C LEU A 120 -1.89 -1.52 11.33
N ILE A 121 -1.66 -0.42 10.60
CA ILE A 121 -2.15 -0.30 9.23
C ILE A 121 -1.44 -1.31 8.30
N TYR A 122 -0.16 -1.63 8.58
CA TYR A 122 0.56 -2.68 7.85
C TYR A 122 -0.11 -4.06 7.98
N SER A 123 -0.66 -4.38 9.16
CA SER A 123 -1.39 -5.64 9.35
C SER A 123 -2.62 -5.72 8.46
N VAL A 124 -3.29 -4.60 8.19
CA VAL A 124 -4.49 -4.57 7.33
C VAL A 124 -4.12 -4.86 5.89
N ASP A 125 -3.08 -4.21 5.38
CA ASP A 125 -2.65 -4.40 3.98
C ASP A 125 -2.07 -5.82 3.76
N SER A 126 -1.31 -6.34 4.73
CA SER A 126 -0.62 -7.64 4.62
C SER A 126 -1.50 -8.88 4.75
N LEU A 127 -2.68 -8.78 5.38
CA LEU A 127 -3.57 -9.93 5.56
C LEU A 127 -4.06 -10.52 4.24
N GLU A 128 -4.17 -9.70 3.20
CA GLU A 128 -4.70 -10.10 1.90
C GLU A 128 -3.61 -10.20 0.82
N ASP A 129 -2.36 -9.86 1.14
CA ASP A 129 -1.27 -9.80 0.15
C ASP A 129 -1.04 -11.14 -0.55
N ALA A 130 -1.10 -12.28 0.15
CA ALA A 130 -0.87 -13.58 -0.47
C ALA A 130 -1.96 -13.97 -1.49
N GLU A 131 -3.19 -13.48 -1.32
CA GLU A 131 -4.28 -13.71 -2.26
C GLU A 131 -4.14 -12.78 -3.46
N TYR A 132 -3.90 -11.50 -3.22
CA TYR A 132 -3.82 -10.49 -4.27
C TYR A 132 -2.52 -10.54 -5.06
N GLU A 133 -1.35 -10.87 -4.48
CA GLU A 133 -0.09 -11.06 -5.23
C GLU A 133 -0.25 -12.05 -6.40
N ARG A 134 -1.16 -13.03 -6.28
CA ARG A 134 -1.44 -13.99 -7.36
C ARG A 134 -2.32 -13.41 -8.47
N SER A 135 -3.11 -12.38 -8.21
CA SER A 135 -4.09 -11.81 -9.13
C SER A 135 -3.78 -10.37 -9.59
N ASP A 136 -2.82 -9.69 -8.96
CA ASP A 136 -2.76 -8.22 -8.97
C ASP A 136 -1.67 -7.61 -9.87
N SER A 137 -1.17 -8.36 -10.85
CA SER A 137 -0.16 -7.84 -11.80
C SER A 137 -0.63 -6.63 -12.61
N LYS A 138 -1.94 -6.35 -12.62
CA LYS A 138 -2.56 -5.26 -13.40
C LYS A 138 -2.75 -3.95 -12.65
N ARG A 139 -2.63 -3.92 -11.31
CA ARG A 139 -2.82 -2.69 -10.51
C ARG A 139 -1.53 -1.95 -10.18
N SER A 140 -0.38 -2.56 -10.48
CA SER A 140 0.90 -1.87 -10.39
C SER A 140 0.94 -0.72 -11.39
N TRP A 141 1.20 0.48 -10.91
CA TRP A 141 1.38 1.66 -11.75
C TRP A 141 2.63 1.56 -12.64
N LEU A 142 3.58 0.73 -12.24
CA LEU A 142 4.75 0.38 -13.03
C LEU A 142 4.49 -0.92 -13.77
N SER A 143 4.45 -0.85 -15.09
CA SER A 143 4.50 -2.02 -15.96
C SER A 143 5.90 -2.14 -16.55
N TYR A 144 6.45 -3.35 -16.55
CA TYR A 144 7.73 -3.64 -17.19
C TYR A 144 7.50 -4.78 -18.18
N PRO A 145 7.17 -4.47 -19.45
CA PRO A 145 6.82 -5.47 -20.46
C PRO A 145 7.89 -6.56 -20.64
N GLU A 146 9.16 -6.19 -20.45
CA GLU A 146 10.29 -7.10 -20.53
C GLU A 146 10.28 -8.18 -19.44
N THR A 147 9.63 -7.92 -18.30
CA THR A 147 9.44 -8.90 -17.23
C THR A 147 8.54 -10.03 -17.71
N GLU A 148 7.43 -9.73 -18.41
CA GLU A 148 6.54 -10.78 -18.94
C GLU A 148 7.25 -11.69 -19.96
N ILE A 149 8.09 -11.10 -20.81
CA ILE A 149 8.87 -11.83 -21.81
C ILE A 149 9.85 -12.77 -21.11
N LYS A 150 10.63 -12.25 -20.14
CA LYS A 150 11.58 -13.07 -19.36
C LYS A 150 10.90 -14.15 -18.54
N THR A 151 9.72 -13.88 -17.97
CA THR A 151 8.94 -14.89 -17.23
C THR A 151 8.48 -16.02 -18.16
N LYS A 152 7.99 -15.70 -19.37
CA LYS A 152 7.61 -16.70 -20.38
C LYS A 152 8.82 -17.52 -20.85
N GLU A 153 9.95 -16.88 -21.10
CA GLU A 153 11.20 -17.56 -21.47
C GLU A 153 11.71 -18.50 -20.36
N MET A 154 11.68 -18.04 -19.12
CA MET A 154 12.08 -18.85 -17.96
C MET A 154 11.14 -20.05 -17.77
N LEU A 155 9.83 -19.87 -17.86
CA LEU A 155 8.84 -20.95 -17.77
C LEU A 155 9.01 -21.95 -18.92
N ALA A 156 9.27 -21.49 -20.14
CA ALA A 156 9.57 -22.37 -21.27
C ALA A 156 10.83 -23.19 -21.04
N HIS A 157 11.88 -22.59 -20.47
CA HIS A 157 13.10 -23.31 -20.10
C HIS A 157 12.85 -24.39 -19.04
N TYR A 158 12.11 -24.10 -17.97
CA TYR A 158 11.79 -25.10 -16.93
C TYR A 158 10.86 -26.21 -17.43
N SER A 159 9.92 -25.88 -18.32
CA SER A 159 9.03 -26.86 -18.97
C SER A 159 9.77 -27.78 -19.95
N ALA A 160 10.92 -27.32 -20.45
CA ALA A 160 11.79 -28.07 -21.35
C ALA A 160 12.86 -28.90 -20.62
N ILE A 161 13.01 -28.76 -19.30
CA ILE A 161 13.87 -29.64 -18.50
C ILE A 161 13.12 -30.97 -18.33
N PRO A 162 13.60 -32.08 -18.91
CA PRO A 162 13.00 -33.38 -18.69
C PRO A 162 13.15 -33.71 -17.20
N VAL A 163 12.05 -34.07 -16.54
CA VAL A 163 12.12 -34.72 -15.23
C VAL A 163 13.00 -35.96 -15.41
N PRO A 164 14.16 -36.08 -14.72
CA PRO A 164 14.95 -37.29 -14.82
C PRO A 164 14.10 -38.47 -14.36
N GLU A 165 14.02 -39.51 -15.19
CA GLU A 165 13.16 -40.69 -15.01
C GLU A 165 13.49 -41.55 -13.77
N THR A 166 14.34 -41.08 -12.86
CA THR A 166 14.74 -41.81 -11.65
C THR A 166 13.73 -41.76 -10.49
N GLN A 167 12.56 -41.11 -10.66
CA GLN A 167 11.44 -41.21 -9.71
C GLN A 167 10.18 -41.91 -10.26
N LYS A 168 10.22 -42.50 -11.46
CA LYS A 168 9.11 -43.36 -11.93
C LYS A 168 9.13 -44.78 -11.37
N VAL A 169 10.25 -45.23 -10.79
CA VAL A 169 10.38 -46.62 -10.29
C VAL A 169 9.93 -46.75 -8.82
N SER A 170 9.87 -45.66 -8.05
CA SER A 170 9.47 -45.71 -6.63
C SER A 170 7.95 -45.77 -6.44
N SER A 171 7.16 -45.23 -7.36
CA SER A 171 5.69 -45.18 -7.24
C SER A 171 5.00 -46.46 -7.75
N LEU A 172 5.69 -47.28 -8.54
CA LEU A 172 5.17 -48.55 -9.07
C LEU A 172 5.45 -49.77 -8.16
N LEU A 173 6.33 -49.62 -7.14
CA LEU A 173 6.69 -50.70 -6.22
C LEU A 173 5.90 -50.72 -4.90
N ILE A 174 5.09 -49.69 -4.61
CA ILE A 174 4.23 -49.67 -3.40
C ILE A 174 2.82 -50.21 -3.69
N LEU A 175 2.41 -50.38 -4.95
CA LEU A 175 1.12 -50.98 -5.32
C LEU A 175 1.19 -52.48 -5.72
N ALA A 176 2.37 -53.11 -5.60
CA ALA A 176 2.57 -54.51 -5.98
C ALA A 176 2.94 -55.45 -4.83
N ASN A 177 2.98 -54.98 -3.58
CA ASN A 177 3.08 -55.87 -2.41
C ASN A 177 1.94 -55.55 -1.43
N VAL A 178 1.02 -56.51 -1.39
CA VAL A 178 0.24 -57.00 -0.25
C VAL A 178 0.81 -56.61 1.11
#